data_AF-A0A316YKB2-F1
#
_entry.id   AF-A0A316YKB2-F1
#
_cell.length_a   1.000
_cell.length_b   1.000
_cell.length_c   1.000
_cell.angle_alpha   90.00
_cell.angle_beta   90.00
_cell.angle_gamma   90.00
#
_symmetry.space_group_name_H-M   'P 1'
#
loop_
_entity.id
_entity.type
_entity.pdbx_description
1 polymer ?
#
loop_
_entity_poly.entity_id
_entity_poly.type
_entity_poly.pdbx_seq_one_letter_code
_entity_poly.pdbx_strand_id
1 'polypeptide(L)'
;MPSDNLDGDSPCHPHACAIQSCMQKTWDQDKCQALIDDLHRCCARFYIKKPGAATESCPLESVVRKRLKGMNEDGLLKDMEKNAK
;
A
#
# COMPACT_ATOMS: atom_id res chain seq x y z
N MET A 1 14.25 8.62 -0.16
CA MET A 1 13.75 7.23 -0.13
C MET A 1 13.33 6.92 1.30
N PRO A 2 12.04 6.72 1.60
CA PRO A 2 11.67 6.18 2.91
C PRO A 2 12.03 4.68 2.94
N SER A 3 12.83 4.31 3.93
CA SER A 3 13.21 2.93 4.22
C SER A 3 11.99 2.17 4.69
N ASP A 4 11.30 1.54 3.74
CA ASP A 4 10.16 0.66 3.97
C ASP A 4 10.66 -0.59 4.71
N ASN A 5 10.62 -0.56 6.05
CA ASN A 5 11.05 -1.67 6.89
C ASN A 5 9.96 -2.76 6.88
N LEU A 6 9.88 -3.47 5.76
CA LEU A 6 8.91 -4.53 5.43
C LEU A 6 9.03 -5.78 6.32
N ASP A 7 9.96 -5.77 7.28
CA ASP A 7 10.31 -6.90 8.14
C ASP A 7 9.61 -6.84 9.52
N GLY A 8 8.94 -5.72 9.84
CA GLY A 8 8.07 -5.59 11.03
C GLY A 8 6.66 -6.16 10.82
N ASP A 9 5.93 -6.36 11.92
CA ASP A 9 4.55 -6.88 11.93
C ASP A 9 3.56 -5.99 11.16
N SER A 10 3.88 -4.68 11.07
CA SER A 10 3.01 -3.67 10.47
C SER A 10 3.83 -2.58 9.73
N PRO A 11 4.44 -2.90 8.57
CA PRO A 11 5.38 -2.00 7.89
C PRO A 11 4.71 -0.75 7.30
N CYS A 12 3.44 -0.90 6.90
CA CYS A 12 2.65 0.17 6.27
C CYS A 12 1.77 0.94 7.27
N HIS A 13 1.82 0.61 8.57
CA HIS A 13 1.07 1.28 9.62
C HIS A 13 1.25 2.81 9.69
N PRO A 14 2.47 3.38 9.55
CA PRO A 14 2.62 4.84 9.60
C PRO A 14 1.88 5.53 8.46
N HIS A 15 1.78 4.90 7.28
CA HIS A 15 1.02 5.43 6.15
C HIS A 15 -0.48 5.39 6.44
N ALA A 16 -0.98 4.29 7.01
CA ALA A 16 -2.38 4.17 7.41
C ALA A 16 -2.77 5.24 8.46
N CYS A 17 -1.91 5.45 9.46
CA CYS A 17 -2.09 6.48 10.48
C CYS A 17 -2.05 7.91 9.90
N ALA A 18 -1.20 8.15 8.91
CA ALA A 18 -1.15 9.43 8.21
C ALA A 18 -2.45 9.73 7.44
N ILE A 19 -3.07 8.73 6.81
CA ILE A 19 -4.36 8.88 6.13
C ILE A 19 -5.44 9.28 7.14
N GLN A 20 -5.51 8.58 8.28
CA GLN A 20 -6.45 8.91 9.35
C GLN A 20 -6.26 10.35 9.84
N SER A 21 -5.01 10.74 10.08
CA SER A 21 -4.67 12.12 10.48
C SER A 21 -5.04 13.16 9.42
N CYS A 22 -4.89 12.84 8.15
CA CYS A 22 -5.25 13.71 7.03
C CYS A 22 -6.76 13.90 6.92
N MET A 23 -7.52 12.81 7.03
CA MET A 23 -8.99 12.88 7.01
C MET A 23 -9.54 13.67 8.19
N GLN A 24 -8.97 13.51 9.39
CA GLN A 24 -9.36 14.31 10.55
C GLN A 24 -9.09 15.81 10.40
N LYS A 25 -8.05 16.20 9.64
CA LYS A 25 -7.70 17.61 9.41
C LYS A 25 -8.50 18.26 8.31
N THR A 26 -8.65 17.59 7.18
CA THR A 26 -9.18 18.20 5.95
C THR A 26 -10.59 17.77 5.61
N TRP A 27 -11.06 16.62 6.11
CA TRP A 27 -12.34 15.98 5.74
C TRP A 27 -12.53 15.71 4.23
N ASP A 28 -11.54 16.06 3.42
CA ASP A 28 -11.47 15.86 1.98
C ASP A 28 -10.59 14.65 1.68
N GLN A 29 -11.20 13.49 1.39
CA GLN A 29 -10.46 12.29 1.01
C GLN A 29 -9.57 12.53 -0.23
N ASP A 30 -9.99 13.44 -1.11
CA ASP A 30 -9.25 13.78 -2.34
C ASP A 30 -7.86 14.34 -2.04
N LYS A 31 -7.74 15.17 -0.99
CA LYS A 31 -6.44 15.71 -0.54
C LYS A 31 -5.54 14.64 0.07
N CYS A 32 -6.12 13.56 0.57
CA CYS A 32 -5.39 12.43 1.15
C CYS A 32 -5.10 11.32 0.14
N GLN A 33 -5.49 11.46 -1.13
CA GLN A 33 -5.23 10.46 -2.19
C GLN A 33 -3.75 10.09 -2.27
N ALA A 34 -2.85 11.06 -2.12
CA ALA A 34 -1.41 10.82 -2.12
C ALA A 34 -0.96 9.88 -0.99
N LEU A 35 -1.53 10.00 0.21
CA LEU A 35 -1.20 9.12 1.34
C LEU A 35 -1.78 7.71 1.14
N ILE A 36 -2.95 7.63 0.52
CA ILE A 36 -3.57 6.36 0.15
C ILE A 36 -2.72 5.66 -0.93
N ASP A 37 -2.25 6.39 -1.92
CA ASP A 37 -1.34 5.90 -2.97
C ASP A 37 -0.07 5.31 -2.35
N ASP A 38 0.54 6.04 -1.43
CA ASP A 38 1.75 5.65 -0.72
C ASP A 38 1.56 4.39 0.16
N LEU A 39 0.41 4.29 0.84
CA LEU A 39 0.02 3.07 1.57
C LEU A 39 -0.05 1.86 0.61
N HIS A 40 -0.71 2.02 -0.54
CA HIS A 40 -0.83 0.93 -1.51
C HIS A 40 0.51 0.54 -2.12
N ARG A 41 1.42 1.49 -2.35
CA ARG A 41 2.80 1.23 -2.78
C ARG A 41 3.57 0.41 -1.75
N CYS A 42 3.48 0.76 -0.47
CA CYS A 42 4.08 0.01 0.62
C CYS A 42 3.53 -1.43 0.65
N CYS A 43 2.20 -1.57 0.61
CA CYS A 43 1.55 -2.88 0.62
C CYS A 43 1.94 -3.73 -0.59
N ALA A 44 2.01 -3.13 -1.78
CA ALA A 44 2.42 -3.83 -2.99
C ALA A 44 3.84 -4.40 -2.88
N ARG A 45 4.80 -3.63 -2.33
CA ARG A 45 6.16 -4.13 -2.04
C ARG A 45 6.17 -5.25 -1.01
N PHE A 46 5.32 -5.16 0.01
CA PHE A 46 5.15 -6.22 0.99
C PHE A 46 4.68 -7.51 0.34
N TYR A 47 3.65 -7.44 -0.50
CA TYR A 47 3.13 -8.59 -1.25
C TYR A 47 4.12 -9.16 -2.26
N ILE A 48 4.97 -8.33 -2.88
CA ILE A 48 6.08 -8.80 -3.73
C ILE A 48 7.05 -9.68 -2.92
N LYS A 49 7.39 -9.26 -1.70
CA LYS A 49 8.33 -9.98 -0.82
C LYS A 49 7.68 -11.18 -0.13
N LYS A 50 6.39 -11.09 0.20
CA LYS A 50 5.58 -12.14 0.83
C LYS A 50 4.21 -12.26 0.13
N PRO A 51 4.13 -13.02 -0.97
CA PRO A 51 2.87 -13.21 -1.67
C PRO A 51 1.87 -13.93 -0.77
N GLY A 52 0.63 -13.42 -0.70
CA GLY A 52 -0.42 -13.99 0.14
C GLY A 52 -0.30 -13.75 1.67
N ALA A 53 0.69 -12.97 2.14
CA ALA A 53 0.75 -12.60 3.56
C ALA A 53 -0.24 -11.47 3.88
N ALA A 54 -1.07 -11.63 4.90
CA ALA A 54 -1.93 -10.56 5.40
C ALA A 54 -1.21 -9.78 6.52
N THR A 55 -1.36 -8.46 6.52
CA THR A 55 -0.97 -7.58 7.63
C THR A 55 -2.15 -6.68 7.94
N GLU A 56 -2.36 -6.35 9.22
CA GLU A 56 -3.49 -5.51 9.66
C GLU A 56 -3.45 -4.10 9.05
N SER A 57 -2.27 -3.68 8.58
CA SER A 57 -2.08 -2.37 7.95
C SER A 57 -2.41 -2.34 6.45
N CYS A 58 -2.54 -3.50 5.79
CA CYS A 58 -2.75 -3.58 4.34
C CYS A 58 -4.06 -4.29 3.98
N PRO A 59 -4.83 -3.74 3.03
CA PRO A 59 -5.98 -4.44 2.47
C PRO A 59 -5.52 -5.65 1.63
N LEU A 60 -6.45 -6.58 1.37
CA LEU A 60 -6.19 -7.78 0.56
C LEU A 60 -5.37 -7.46 -0.71
N GLU A 61 -4.44 -8.34 -1.06
CA GLU A 61 -3.59 -8.22 -2.26
C GLU A 61 -4.41 -7.89 -3.53
N SER A 62 -5.56 -8.55 -3.70
CA SER A 62 -6.47 -8.32 -4.83
C SER A 62 -7.01 -6.87 -4.89
N VAL A 63 -7.22 -6.23 -3.74
CA VAL A 63 -7.64 -4.83 -3.62
C VAL A 63 -6.48 -3.92 -4.02
N VAL A 64 -5.27 -4.21 -3.52
CA VAL A 64 -4.06 -3.45 -3.87
C VAL A 64 -3.79 -3.50 -5.36
N ARG A 65 -3.86 -4.68 -5.98
CA ARG A 65 -3.67 -4.85 -7.44
C ARG A 65 -4.66 -4.03 -8.27
N LYS A 66 -5.95 -4.04 -7.89
CA LYS A 66 -6.97 -3.21 -8.55
C LYS A 66 -6.67 -1.73 -8.41
N ARG A 67 -6.21 -1.30 -7.23
CA ARG A 67 -5.87 0.09 -6.95
C ARG A 67 -4.66 0.56 -7.75
N LEU A 68 -3.56 -0.19 -7.74
CA LEU A 68 -2.35 0.07 -8.52
C LEU A 68 -2.65 0.22 -10.02
N LYS A 69 -3.54 -0.63 -10.55
CA LYS A 69 -3.98 -0.56 -11.95
C LYS A 69 -4.64 0.80 -12.27
N GLY A 70 -5.41 1.35 -11.34
CA GLY A 70 -6.01 2.69 -11.48
C GLY A 70 -5.00 3.84 -11.35
N MET A 71 -3.89 3.62 -10.63
CA MET A 71 -2.82 4.59 -10.40
C MET A 71 -1.71 4.54 -11.47
N ASN A 72 -1.86 3.68 -12.48
CA ASN A 72 -0.85 3.43 -13.51
C ASN A 72 0.48 2.87 -12.96
N GLU A 73 0.42 2.17 -11.82
CA GLU A 73 1.55 1.50 -11.17
C GLU A 73 1.80 0.10 -11.77
N ASP A 74 1.97 0.05 -13.09
CA ASP A 74 2.14 -1.20 -13.86
C ASP A 74 3.39 -1.99 -13.45
N GLY A 75 4.46 -1.30 -13.03
CA GLY A 75 5.69 -1.94 -12.54
C GLY A 75 5.43 -2.80 -11.30
N LEU A 76 4.88 -2.19 -10.24
CA LEU A 76 4.54 -2.88 -9.00
C LEU A 76 3.50 -3.98 -9.22
N LEU A 77 2.52 -3.76 -10.10
CA LEU A 77 1.55 -4.79 -10.46
C LEU A 77 2.27 -6.00 -11.06
N LYS A 78 3.12 -5.81 -12.08
CA LYS A 78 3.87 -6.89 -12.74
C LYS A 78 4.80 -7.63 -11.78
N ASP A 79 5.45 -6.92 -10.86
CA ASP A 79 6.31 -7.54 -9.86
C ASP A 79 5.50 -8.44 -8.92
N MET A 80 4.30 -8.02 -8.50
CA MET A 80 3.39 -8.87 -7.71
C MET A 80 2.97 -10.13 -8.50
N GLU A 81 2.66 -10.01 -9.79
CA GLU A 81 2.27 -11.18 -10.61
C GLU A 81 3.43 -12.15 -10.84
N LYS A 82 4.67 -11.63 -10.99
CA LYS A 82 5.87 -12.46 -11.16
C LYS A 82 6.21 -13.28 -9.92
N ASN A 83 5.98 -12.74 -8.73
CA ASN A 83 6.29 -13.42 -7.46
C ASN A 83 5.13 -14.33 -6.97
N ALA A 84 3.96 -14.28 -7.62
CA ALA A 84 2.81 -15.13 -7.31
C ALA A 84 2.88 -16.54 -7.95
N LYS A 85 4.03 -16.95 -8.51
CA LYS A 85 4.25 -18.23 -9.19
C LYS A 85 5.39 -19.00 -8.55
#